data_AF-A0A835HL93-F1
#
_entry.id   AF-A0A835HL93-F1
#
_cell.length_a   1.000
_cell.length_b   1.000
_cell.length_c   1.000
_cell.angle_alpha   90.00
_cell.angle_beta   90.00
_cell.angle_gamma   90.00
#
_symmetry.space_group_name_H-M   'P 1'
#
loop_
_entity.id
_entity.type
_entity.pdbx_description
1 polymer ?
#
loop_
_entity_poly.entity_id
_entity_poly.type
_entity_poly.pdbx_seq_one_letter_code
_entity_poly.pdbx_strand_id
1 'polypeptide(L)'
;MNFPELGFFIHQIKYPAPGAPDLAMRVKELLIASGFKRVNVEKGRKLDHGAWVPTMLMYPNANKDGTYHYNMGEALAPLREEGVLIFGSRSATHNLREMGMSNGHVVSWAKVFDTWLKESLLNGRYGDVNHYEKKAPYGKKAHPHPDHFYPLHVALGAA
;
A
#
# COMPACT_ATOMS: atom_id res chain seq x y z
N MET A 1 18.96 16.69 -13.06
CA MET A 1 18.51 15.81 -14.14
C MET A 1 17.01 15.96 -14.27
N ASN A 2 16.56 16.52 -15.39
CA ASN A 2 15.16 16.46 -15.81
C ASN A 2 14.87 15.00 -16.19
N PHE A 3 13.88 14.36 -15.56
CA PHE A 3 13.40 13.02 -15.91
C PHE A 3 12.02 13.06 -16.61
N PRO A 4 11.84 13.78 -17.74
CA PRO A 4 10.56 13.78 -18.45
C PRO A 4 10.28 12.43 -19.16
N GLU A 5 11.31 11.62 -19.42
CA GLU A 5 11.14 10.35 -20.15
C GLU A 5 10.62 9.21 -19.27
N LEU A 6 10.92 9.18 -17.97
CA LEU A 6 10.55 8.04 -17.10
C LEU A 6 9.03 7.90 -16.92
N GLY A 7 8.29 9.01 -16.90
CA GLY A 7 6.84 9.01 -16.83
C GLY A 7 6.17 8.42 -18.07
N PHE A 8 6.81 8.53 -19.24
CA PHE A 8 6.24 8.04 -20.50
C PHE A 8 6.37 6.51 -20.64
N PHE A 9 7.46 5.92 -20.14
CA PHE A 9 7.72 4.48 -20.26
C PHE A 9 6.81 3.61 -19.37
N ILE A 10 6.50 4.04 -18.15
CA ILE A 10 5.71 3.23 -17.20
C ILE A 10 4.25 3.04 -17.62
N HIS A 11 3.69 3.97 -18.40
CA HIS A 11 2.32 3.85 -18.93
C HIS A 11 2.22 2.91 -20.14
N GLN A 12 3.35 2.55 -20.76
CA GLN A 12 3.38 1.71 -21.97
C GLN A 12 3.51 0.21 -21.65
N ILE A 13 3.96 -0.15 -20.45
CA ILE A 13 4.08 -1.54 -20.02
C ILE A 13 2.68 -2.11 -19.82
N LYS A 14 2.32 -3.11 -20.62
CA LYS A 14 1.07 -3.88 -20.47
C LYS A 14 1.40 -5.26 -19.92
N TYR A 15 0.78 -5.60 -18.81
CA TYR A 15 0.78 -6.94 -18.26
C TYR A 15 -0.63 -7.55 -18.42
N PRO A 16 -0.89 -8.33 -19.48
CA PRO A 16 -2.23 -8.84 -19.79
C PRO A 16 -2.57 -10.07 -18.93
N ALA A 17 -2.52 -9.92 -17.60
CA ALA A 17 -2.98 -10.96 -16.71
C ALA A 17 -4.47 -11.24 -16.94
N PRO A 18 -4.90 -12.52 -17.06
CA PRO A 18 -6.31 -12.84 -17.04
C PRO A 18 -6.89 -12.43 -15.69
N GLY A 19 -8.08 -11.83 -15.71
CA GLY A 19 -8.83 -11.58 -14.48
C GLY A 19 -9.33 -12.89 -13.86
N ALA A 20 -9.65 -12.85 -12.56
CA ALA A 20 -10.27 -13.96 -11.84
C ALA A 20 -11.60 -13.48 -11.21
N PRO A 21 -12.72 -13.49 -11.96
CA PRO A 21 -14.00 -12.96 -11.49
C PRO A 21 -14.52 -13.63 -10.22
N ASP A 22 -14.36 -14.96 -10.12
CA ASP A 22 -14.80 -15.71 -8.94
C ASP A 22 -13.99 -15.32 -7.69
N LEU A 23 -12.67 -15.13 -7.85
CA LEU A 23 -11.82 -14.60 -6.77
C LEU A 23 -12.22 -13.16 -6.38
N ALA A 24 -12.59 -12.31 -7.34
CA ALA A 24 -13.06 -10.96 -7.04
C ALA A 24 -14.36 -10.97 -6.22
N MET A 25 -15.27 -11.92 -6.49
CA MET A 25 -16.48 -12.13 -5.70
C MET A 25 -16.14 -12.67 -4.30
N ARG A 26 -15.22 -13.63 -4.20
CA ARG A 26 -14.74 -14.17 -2.92
C ARG A 26 -14.12 -13.10 -2.02
N VAL A 27 -13.27 -12.24 -2.58
CA VAL A 27 -12.71 -11.05 -1.90
C VAL A 27 -13.83 -10.16 -1.35
N LYS A 28 -14.86 -9.89 -2.18
CA LYS A 28 -15.99 -9.06 -1.76
C LYS A 28 -16.76 -9.69 -0.59
N GLU A 29 -17.02 -10.99 -0.63
CA GLU A 29 -17.71 -11.72 0.43
C GLU A 29 -16.96 -11.61 1.76
N LEU A 30 -15.65 -11.88 1.75
CA LEU A 30 -14.80 -11.81 2.95
C LEU A 30 -14.80 -10.41 3.57
N LEU A 31 -14.68 -9.36 2.74
CA LEU A 31 -14.72 -7.98 3.21
C LEU A 31 -16.09 -7.60 3.79
N ILE A 32 -17.19 -7.97 3.13
CA ILE A 32 -18.53 -7.68 3.65
C ILE A 32 -18.78 -8.43 4.97
N ALA A 33 -18.41 -9.71 5.04
CA ALA A 33 -18.53 -10.53 6.25
C ALA A 33 -17.72 -9.94 7.42
N SER A 34 -16.62 -9.25 7.12
CA SER A 34 -15.77 -8.57 8.10
C SER A 34 -16.21 -7.13 8.43
N GLY A 35 -17.40 -6.71 7.98
CA GLY A 35 -18.00 -5.42 8.32
C GLY A 35 -17.68 -4.25 7.38
N PHE A 36 -17.02 -4.50 6.23
CA PHE A 36 -16.79 -3.47 5.22
C PHE A 36 -18.10 -3.16 4.48
N LYS A 37 -18.72 -2.01 4.80
CA LYS A 37 -20.07 -1.64 4.33
C LYS A 37 -20.21 -1.42 2.82
N ARG A 38 -19.13 -1.06 2.12
CA ARG A 38 -19.15 -0.72 0.69
C ARG A 38 -17.97 -1.39 -0.02
N VAL A 39 -18.28 -2.43 -0.78
CA VAL A 39 -17.31 -3.16 -1.61
C VAL A 39 -17.88 -3.33 -3.01
N ASN A 40 -17.31 -2.60 -3.96
CA ASN A 40 -17.75 -2.59 -5.36
C ASN A 40 -16.84 -3.49 -6.19
N VAL A 41 -17.43 -4.21 -7.15
CA VAL A 41 -16.68 -5.01 -8.13
C VAL A 41 -16.56 -4.20 -9.40
N GLU A 42 -15.33 -3.87 -9.78
CA GLU A 42 -15.04 -3.16 -11.03
C GLU A 42 -14.68 -4.17 -12.13
N LYS A 43 -15.29 -4.03 -13.31
CA LYS A 43 -15.18 -5.01 -14.41
C LYS A 43 -14.31 -4.53 -15.58
N GLY A 44 -14.08 -3.22 -15.71
CA GLY A 44 -13.44 -2.63 -16.89
C GLY A 44 -12.03 -2.09 -16.66
N ARG A 45 -11.58 -2.03 -15.40
CA ARG A 45 -10.30 -1.39 -15.07
C ARG A 45 -9.12 -2.31 -15.38
N LYS A 46 -8.21 -1.80 -16.21
CA LYS A 46 -6.93 -2.45 -16.51
C LYS A 46 -5.94 -2.23 -15.37
N LEU A 47 -5.01 -3.16 -15.18
CA LEU A 47 -3.84 -2.96 -14.33
C LEU A 47 -3.04 -1.79 -14.90
N ASP A 48 -3.00 -0.68 -14.18
CA ASP A 48 -2.16 0.47 -14.49
C ASP A 48 -0.90 0.45 -13.62
N HIS A 49 0.15 1.19 -14.02
CA HIS A 49 1.43 1.29 -13.30
C HIS A 49 1.30 1.61 -11.79
N GLY A 50 0.18 2.20 -11.38
CA GLY A 50 -0.14 2.49 -9.99
C GLY A 50 -1.16 1.55 -9.37
N ALA A 51 -2.04 0.90 -10.15
CA ALA A 51 -3.26 0.12 -9.88
C ALA A 51 -4.20 0.56 -8.72
N TRP A 52 -3.76 1.49 -7.89
CA TRP A 52 -4.31 1.99 -6.64
C TRP A 52 -4.36 3.52 -6.61
N VAL A 53 -3.40 4.20 -7.26
CA VAL A 53 -3.29 5.67 -7.26
C VAL A 53 -4.57 6.38 -7.76
N PRO A 54 -5.24 5.94 -8.85
CA PRO A 54 -6.51 6.53 -9.28
C PRO A 54 -7.71 6.27 -8.34
N THR A 55 -7.72 5.18 -7.57
CA THR A 55 -8.87 4.83 -6.71
C THR A 55 -8.99 5.80 -5.53
N MET A 56 -7.90 6.45 -5.13
CA MET A 56 -7.87 7.47 -4.08
C MET A 56 -8.43 8.82 -4.53
N LEU A 57 -8.31 9.16 -5.81
CA LEU A 57 -8.91 10.37 -6.38
C LEU A 57 -10.44 10.30 -6.44
N MET A 58 -11.01 9.09 -6.39
CA MET A 58 -12.46 8.87 -6.43
C MET A 58 -13.15 9.12 -5.07
N TYR A 59 -12.42 9.06 -3.93
CA TYR A 59 -13.01 9.19 -2.59
C TYR A 59 -12.11 9.98 -1.61
N PRO A 60 -11.93 11.29 -1.81
CA PRO A 60 -11.05 12.13 -0.97
C PRO A 60 -11.44 12.22 0.51
N ASN A 61 -12.65 11.78 0.89
CA ASN A 61 -13.19 11.91 2.26
C ASN A 61 -13.17 10.61 3.09
N ALA A 62 -12.64 9.51 2.55
CA ALA A 62 -12.48 8.28 3.33
C ALA A 62 -11.13 8.34 4.06
N ASN A 63 -11.09 9.01 5.22
CA ASN A 63 -9.90 9.05 6.08
C ASN A 63 -9.70 7.67 6.72
N LYS A 64 -9.08 6.75 5.98
CA LYS A 64 -8.76 5.40 6.42
C LYS A 64 -7.30 5.38 6.88
N ASP A 65 -7.06 4.88 8.09
CA ASP A 65 -5.75 4.82 8.73
C ASP A 65 -5.08 3.45 8.54
N GLY A 66 -3.86 3.29 9.07
CA GLY A 66 -3.11 2.04 8.99
C GLY A 66 -3.89 0.85 9.57
N THR A 67 -4.61 1.05 10.67
CA THR A 67 -5.44 0.01 11.29
C THR A 67 -6.56 -0.45 10.37
N TYR A 68 -7.26 0.46 9.68
CA TYR A 68 -8.28 0.08 8.71
C TYR A 68 -7.73 -0.84 7.60
N HIS A 69 -6.54 -0.51 7.08
CA HIS A 69 -5.90 -1.30 6.03
C HIS A 69 -5.33 -2.62 6.55
N TYR A 70 -4.84 -2.66 7.79
CA TYR A 70 -4.43 -3.90 8.45
C TYR A 70 -5.62 -4.85 8.61
N ASN A 71 -6.75 -4.37 9.14
CA ASN A 71 -7.97 -5.18 9.29
C ASN A 71 -8.54 -5.65 7.94
N MET A 72 -8.30 -4.90 6.86
CA MET A 72 -8.62 -5.35 5.50
C MET A 72 -7.75 -6.55 5.11
N GLY A 73 -6.46 -6.53 5.45
CA GLY A 73 -5.58 -7.68 5.31
C GLY A 73 -6.07 -8.89 6.10
N GLU A 74 -6.43 -8.70 7.37
CA GLU A 74 -6.95 -9.79 8.23
C GLU A 74 -8.20 -10.44 7.66
N ALA A 75 -9.13 -9.63 7.13
CA ALA A 75 -10.32 -10.12 6.45
C ALA A 75 -9.98 -10.99 5.22
N LEU A 76 -8.85 -10.75 4.56
CA LEU A 76 -8.40 -11.46 3.37
C LEU A 76 -7.46 -12.64 3.67
N ALA A 77 -7.01 -12.81 4.92
CA ALA A 77 -6.11 -13.88 5.32
C ALA A 77 -6.56 -15.30 4.89
N PRO A 78 -7.86 -15.66 4.91
CA PRO A 78 -8.32 -16.99 4.46
C PRO A 78 -7.96 -17.33 3.01
N LEU A 79 -7.78 -16.32 2.14
CA LEU A 79 -7.42 -16.54 0.73
C LEU A 79 -6.07 -17.25 0.56
N ARG A 80 -5.17 -17.18 1.55
CA ARG A 80 -3.89 -17.88 1.52
C ARG A 80 -4.07 -19.40 1.58
N GLU A 81 -5.04 -19.87 2.35
CA GLU A 81 -5.40 -21.29 2.41
C GLU A 81 -6.09 -21.74 1.11
N GLU A 82 -6.66 -20.79 0.36
CA GLU A 82 -7.27 -20.98 -0.97
C GLU A 82 -6.24 -20.89 -2.12
N GLY A 83 -4.94 -20.79 -1.81
CA GLY A 83 -3.87 -20.75 -2.82
C GLY A 83 -3.66 -19.38 -3.48
N VAL A 84 -4.14 -18.30 -2.86
CA VAL A 84 -4.01 -16.93 -3.37
C VAL A 84 -2.82 -16.22 -2.73
N LEU A 85 -1.97 -15.62 -3.57
CA LEU A 85 -0.90 -14.72 -3.12
C LEU A 85 -1.43 -13.29 -3.00
N ILE A 86 -1.32 -12.72 -1.78
CA ILE A 86 -1.55 -11.29 -1.53
C ILE A 86 -0.17 -10.62 -1.44
N PHE A 87 0.08 -9.62 -2.27
CA PHE A 87 1.31 -8.84 -2.24
C PHE A 87 0.99 -7.34 -2.28
N GLY A 88 1.67 -6.56 -1.42
CA GLY A 88 1.62 -5.10 -1.43
C GLY A 88 2.87 -4.54 -2.10
N SER A 89 2.69 -3.67 -3.09
CA SER A 89 3.82 -3.04 -3.80
C SER A 89 3.80 -1.51 -3.61
N ARG A 90 4.85 -1.00 -2.95
CA ARG A 90 5.18 0.43 -2.87
C ARG A 90 6.56 0.63 -2.21
N SER A 91 6.89 1.87 -1.88
CA SER A 91 8.15 2.26 -1.25
C SER A 91 8.00 2.39 0.26
N ALA A 92 9.03 1.95 1.01
CA ALA A 92 9.13 2.12 2.45
C ALA A 92 9.23 3.60 2.88
N THR A 93 9.63 4.51 1.99
CA THR A 93 9.58 5.95 2.20
C THR A 93 9.05 6.63 0.94
N HIS A 94 8.17 7.62 1.07
CA HIS A 94 7.63 8.34 -0.06
C HIS A 94 7.40 9.83 0.27
N ASN A 95 8.47 10.62 0.17
CA ASN A 95 8.41 12.07 0.31
C ASN A 95 9.03 12.76 -0.91
N LEU A 96 8.17 13.13 -1.86
CA LEU A 96 8.59 13.81 -3.09
C LEU A 96 9.20 15.19 -2.85
N ARG A 97 8.88 15.85 -1.72
CA ARG A 97 9.45 17.16 -1.37
C ARG A 97 10.94 17.08 -1.03
N GLU A 98 11.41 15.91 -0.62
CA GLU A 98 12.81 15.66 -0.24
C GLU A 98 13.58 14.94 -1.37
N MET A 99 12.91 14.65 -2.49
CA MET A 99 13.52 13.96 -3.62
C MET A 99 14.60 14.83 -4.27
N GLY A 100 15.79 14.27 -4.47
CA GLY A 100 16.92 14.97 -5.09
C GLY A 100 17.74 15.86 -4.14
N MET A 101 17.33 16.01 -2.87
CA MET A 101 18.06 16.83 -1.89
C MET A 101 19.36 16.19 -1.38
N SER A 102 19.65 14.95 -1.77
CA SER A 102 20.67 14.13 -1.12
C SER A 102 21.94 13.91 -1.95
N ASN A 103 22.05 14.51 -3.15
CA ASN A 103 23.18 14.30 -4.07
C ASN A 103 23.56 12.83 -4.27
N GLY A 104 22.58 11.92 -4.24
CA GLY A 104 22.79 10.47 -4.39
C GLY A 104 23.03 9.70 -3.08
N HIS A 105 23.10 10.37 -1.93
CA HIS A 105 23.21 9.73 -0.62
C HIS A 105 21.83 9.42 -0.02
N VAL A 106 21.76 8.47 0.91
CA VAL A 106 20.54 8.26 1.71
C VAL A 106 20.49 9.33 2.80
N VAL A 107 19.41 10.11 2.85
CA VAL A 107 19.18 11.09 3.91
C VAL A 107 18.98 10.40 5.26
N SER A 108 19.56 10.98 6.32
CA SER A 108 19.59 10.36 7.65
C SER A 108 18.21 9.98 8.18
N TRP A 109 17.22 10.87 8.03
CA TRP A 109 15.84 10.61 8.47
C TRP A 109 15.22 9.38 7.79
N ALA A 110 15.52 9.16 6.50
CA ALA A 110 14.98 8.04 5.74
C ALA A 110 15.59 6.72 6.23
N LYS A 111 16.91 6.72 6.47
CA LYS A 111 17.61 5.56 7.06
C LYS A 111 17.06 5.20 8.44
N VAL A 112 16.78 6.21 9.28
CA VAL A 112 16.23 5.99 10.62
C VAL A 112 14.81 5.43 10.56
N PHE A 113 13.95 5.97 9.69
CA PHE A 113 12.60 5.42 9.49
C PHE A 113 12.63 3.98 8.96
N ASP A 114 13.46 3.71 7.94
CA ASP A 114 13.62 2.38 7.33
C ASP A 114 14.12 1.35 8.35
N THR A 115 15.10 1.72 9.18
CA THR A 115 15.60 0.86 10.27
C THR A 115 14.51 0.56 11.28
N TRP A 116 13.78 1.59 11.74
CA TRP A 116 12.66 1.41 12.67
C TRP A 116 11.57 0.51 12.06
N LEU A 117 11.26 0.68 10.78
CA LEU A 117 10.25 -0.13 10.10
C LEU A 117 10.68 -1.59 10.05
N LYS A 118 11.90 -1.87 9.58
CA LYS A 118 12.47 -3.22 9.55
C LYS A 118 12.41 -3.89 10.93
N GLU A 119 12.87 -3.19 11.96
CA GLU A 119 12.84 -3.71 13.34
C GLU A 119 11.41 -3.91 13.85
N SER A 120 10.47 -3.02 13.51
CA SER A 120 9.07 -3.17 13.92
C SER A 120 8.46 -4.43 13.30
N LEU A 121 8.73 -4.68 12.02
CA LEU A 121 8.24 -5.86 11.31
C LEU A 121 8.85 -7.15 11.85
N LEU A 122 10.17 -7.20 12.02
CA LEU A 122 10.86 -8.40 12.51
C LEU A 122 10.48 -8.78 13.96
N ASN A 123 10.07 -7.80 14.76
CA ASN A 123 9.66 -8.01 16.15
C ASN A 123 8.13 -8.06 16.34
N GLY A 124 7.35 -8.18 15.26
CA GLY A 124 5.89 -8.30 15.36
C GLY A 124 5.18 -7.06 15.93
N ARG A 125 5.81 -5.87 15.88
CA ARG A 125 5.25 -4.61 16.39
C ARG A 125 4.24 -3.99 15.40
N TYR A 126 3.31 -4.78 14.89
CA TYR A 126 2.37 -4.34 13.84
C TYR A 126 1.44 -3.22 14.32
N GLY A 127 1.07 -3.21 15.60
CA GLY A 127 0.35 -2.09 16.20
C GLY A 127 1.11 -0.77 16.14
N ASP A 128 2.44 -0.79 16.26
CA ASP A 128 3.28 0.40 16.08
C ASP A 128 3.33 0.85 14.62
N VAL A 129 3.40 -0.10 13.68
CA VAL A 129 3.36 0.15 12.23
C VAL A 129 2.02 0.78 11.83
N ASN A 130 0.90 0.25 12.34
CA ASN A 130 -0.44 0.80 12.11
C ASN A 130 -0.57 2.26 12.60
N HIS A 131 0.25 2.65 13.58
CA HIS A 131 0.30 3.99 14.16
C HIS A 131 1.62 4.73 13.86
N TYR A 132 2.27 4.41 12.72
CA TYR A 132 3.60 4.91 12.38
C TYR A 132 3.72 6.44 12.44
N GLU A 133 2.65 7.19 12.13
CA GLU A 133 2.67 8.66 12.19
C GLU A 133 3.02 9.20 13.59
N LYS A 134 2.68 8.44 14.63
CA LYS A 134 2.89 8.79 16.05
C LYS A 134 4.06 8.01 16.65
N LYS A 135 4.28 6.77 16.19
CA LYS A 135 5.22 5.82 16.79
C LYS A 135 6.58 5.79 16.09
N ALA A 136 6.61 6.08 14.79
CA ALA A 136 7.84 6.03 14.02
C ALA A 136 8.62 7.34 14.12
N PRO A 137 9.96 7.28 14.27
CA PRO A 137 10.78 8.44 14.04
C PRO A 137 10.59 8.91 12.60
N TYR A 138 10.28 10.18 12.41
CA TYR A 138 10.05 10.78 11.09
C TYR A 138 8.84 10.21 10.33
N GLY A 139 7.88 9.53 10.96
CA GLY A 139 6.74 8.89 10.25
C GLY A 139 6.00 9.82 9.29
N LYS A 140 5.57 11.00 9.76
CA LYS A 140 4.92 12.03 8.92
C LYS A 140 5.84 12.62 7.85
N LYS A 141 7.15 12.60 8.08
CA LYS A 141 8.14 13.05 7.09
C LYS A 141 8.39 11.96 6.04
N ALA A 142 8.38 10.69 6.41
CA ALA A 142 8.53 9.56 5.49
C ALA A 142 7.31 9.40 4.58
N HIS A 143 6.12 9.69 5.11
CA HIS A 143 4.86 9.67 4.36
C HIS A 143 4.02 10.91 4.66
N PRO A 144 4.29 12.05 4.00
CA PRO A 144 3.42 13.23 4.09
C PRO A 144 2.01 12.95 3.57
N HIS A 145 1.91 12.02 2.61
CA HIS A 145 0.67 11.36 2.20
C HIS A 145 0.86 9.84 2.48
N PRO A 146 -0.06 9.22 3.25
CA PRO A 146 0.11 7.86 3.76
C PRO A 146 -0.27 6.78 2.75
N ASP A 147 -0.82 7.16 1.60
CA ASP A 147 -1.36 6.28 0.58
C ASP A 147 -0.35 5.26 0.06
N HIS A 148 0.91 5.66 -0.01
CA HIS A 148 2.00 4.81 -0.44
C HIS A 148 2.40 3.77 0.62
N PHE A 149 1.91 3.87 1.84
CA PHE A 149 2.28 2.99 2.94
C PHE A 149 1.18 1.97 3.29
N TYR A 150 -0.06 2.25 2.91
CA TYR A 150 -1.20 1.36 3.17
C TYR A 150 -1.15 -0.03 2.49
N PRO A 151 -0.55 -0.22 1.30
CA PRO A 151 -0.37 -1.56 0.75
C PRO A 151 0.41 -2.51 1.67
N LEU A 152 1.37 -1.99 2.44
CA LEU A 152 2.10 -2.78 3.44
C LEU A 152 1.15 -3.28 4.54
N HIS A 153 0.23 -2.43 5.02
CA HIS A 153 -0.70 -2.80 6.08
C HIS A 153 -1.63 -3.93 5.66
N VAL A 154 -2.16 -3.87 4.42
CA VAL A 154 -2.99 -4.95 3.87
C VAL A 154 -2.19 -6.25 3.78
N ALA A 155 -0.95 -6.19 3.28
CA ALA A 155 -0.10 -7.38 3.17
C ALA A 155 0.23 -7.97 4.54
N LEU A 156 0.47 -7.13 5.55
CA LEU A 156 0.75 -7.56 6.93
C LEU A 156 -0.46 -8.21 7.60
N GLY A 157 -1.64 -7.62 7.47
CA GLY A 157 -2.85 -8.21 8.07
C GLY A 157 -3.22 -9.55 7.45
N ALA A 158 -2.85 -9.79 6.19
CA ALA A 158 -3.07 -11.06 5.52
C ALA A 158 -2.02 -12.14 5.87
N ALA A 159 -0.90 -11.75 6.49
CA ALA A 159 0.29 -12.60 6.70
C ALA A 159 0.19 -13.53 7.91
#